data_AF-A0A9D7FKP8-F1
#
_entry.id   AF-A0A9D7FKP8-F1
#
_cell.length_a   1.000
_cell.length_b   1.000
_cell.length_c   1.000
_cell.angle_alpha   90.00
_cell.angle_beta   90.00
_cell.angle_gamma   90.00
#
_symmetry.space_group_name_H-M   'P 1'
#
loop_
_entity.id
_entity.type
_entity.pdbx_description
1 polymer ?
#
loop_
_entity_poly.entity_id
_entity_poly.type
_entity_poly.pdbx_seq_one_letter_code
_entity_poly.pdbx_strand_id
1 'polypeptide(L)'
;MKTNKKNSVVLLLFMISFMLNSNNLKAGNYTWNGATSASWATPTNWTPNGVPGTNDSITIVTGANNVYLSSSLTVKQITVTSGTLDLQSYILTVSATGHFNSGNVNNGTLLVYGTSTQTFKGTQFGAKVKVTGNSILLNGSTFNDSLFVVKKGTSNDNGKGNNTFNGYVSLTDSASGNLVLSDSFPDIFNSSLIVNRRSTGNIYLAHRATGTQFNGDVTFNGGNGYSNYYGSATYSGNIILNGNVYFGYGGGSCVLSTGKIFQLEQVVFLPAGCISRILHSKIQLQKFHLH
;
A
#
# COMPACT_ATOMS: atom_id res chain seq x y z
N MET A 1 63.04 16.91 -31.50
CA MET A 1 61.74 17.29 -30.87
C MET A 1 60.59 16.93 -31.83
N LYS A 2 60.24 15.64 -31.98
CA LYS A 2 59.22 15.20 -32.96
C LYS A 2 58.64 13.80 -32.61
N THR A 3 58.13 13.60 -31.38
CA THR A 3 57.64 12.27 -30.96
C THR A 3 56.48 12.25 -29.97
N ASN A 4 55.79 13.37 -29.70
CA ASN A 4 54.61 13.37 -28.79
C ASN A 4 53.24 13.56 -29.48
N LYS A 5 53.19 13.94 -30.76
CA LYS A 5 51.91 14.27 -31.43
C LYS A 5 51.08 13.03 -31.82
N LYS A 6 51.72 11.91 -32.20
CA LYS A 6 51.02 10.66 -32.57
C LYS A 6 50.33 10.00 -31.37
N ASN A 7 50.97 10.01 -30.20
CA ASN A 7 50.41 9.42 -28.98
C ASN A 7 49.19 10.21 -28.47
N SER A 8 49.20 11.55 -28.59
CA SER A 8 48.05 12.38 -28.24
C SER A 8 46.83 12.17 -29.16
N VAL A 9 47.04 11.91 -30.45
CA VAL A 9 45.94 11.65 -31.40
C VAL A 9 45.29 10.30 -31.15
N VAL A 10 46.08 9.27 -30.82
CA VAL A 10 45.56 7.93 -30.47
C VAL A 10 44.78 7.98 -29.16
N LEU A 11 45.26 8.70 -28.14
CA LEU A 11 44.56 8.88 -26.87
C LEU A 11 43.22 9.63 -27.05
N LEU A 12 43.20 10.64 -27.92
CA LEU A 12 41.99 11.42 -28.23
C LEU A 12 40.96 10.57 -29.00
N LEU A 13 41.39 9.75 -29.95
CA LEU A 13 40.52 8.81 -30.67
C LEU A 13 39.94 7.74 -29.75
N PHE A 14 40.70 7.27 -28.76
CA PHE A 14 40.22 6.33 -27.75
C PHE A 14 39.17 6.95 -26.83
N MET A 15 39.37 8.19 -26.39
CA MET A 15 38.35 8.92 -25.60
C MET A 15 37.08 9.22 -26.39
N ILE A 16 37.19 9.59 -27.67
CA ILE A 16 36.02 9.82 -28.54
C ILE A 16 35.25 8.51 -28.76
N SER A 17 35.95 7.39 -28.97
CA SER A 17 35.33 6.06 -29.05
C SER A 17 34.63 5.65 -27.75
N PHE A 18 35.21 6.00 -26.58
CA PHE A 18 34.59 5.74 -25.27
C PHE A 18 33.34 6.62 -25.03
N MET A 19 33.36 7.87 -25.48
CA MET A 19 32.22 8.81 -25.41
C MET A 19 31.10 8.47 -26.41
N LEU A 20 31.42 7.89 -27.57
CA LEU A 20 30.42 7.44 -28.56
C LEU A 20 29.74 6.12 -28.17
N ASN A 21 30.33 5.35 -27.25
CA ASN A 21 29.76 4.13 -26.67
C ASN A 21 29.02 4.36 -25.35
N SER A 22 28.88 5.60 -24.88
CA SER A 22 27.97 5.88 -23.78
C SER A 22 26.54 5.74 -24.29
N ASN A 23 25.99 4.52 -24.18
CA ASN A 23 24.54 4.33 -24.24
C ASN A 23 23.96 5.29 -23.20
N ASN A 24 23.27 6.32 -23.67
CA ASN A 24 22.55 7.22 -22.79
C ASN A 24 21.51 6.34 -22.07
N LEU A 25 21.76 5.99 -20.80
CA LEU A 25 20.82 5.27 -19.94
C LEU A 25 19.68 6.24 -19.59
N LYS A 26 18.85 6.55 -20.59
CA LYS A 26 17.63 7.34 -20.40
C LYS A 26 16.60 6.45 -19.75
N ALA A 27 15.89 7.00 -18.76
CA ALA A 27 14.67 6.38 -18.25
C ALA A 27 13.70 6.12 -19.41
N GLY A 28 13.40 4.86 -19.64
CA GLY A 28 12.44 4.39 -20.64
C GLY A 28 11.06 4.16 -20.06
N ASN A 29 10.05 4.13 -20.94
CA ASN A 29 8.71 3.69 -20.62
C ASN A 29 8.44 2.39 -21.37
N TYR A 30 8.22 1.30 -20.65
CA TYR A 30 8.07 -0.02 -21.23
C TYR A 30 6.68 -0.58 -20.92
N THR A 31 5.98 -1.04 -21.95
CA THR A 31 4.70 -1.73 -21.81
C THR A 31 4.89 -3.21 -22.07
N TRP A 32 4.39 -4.06 -21.17
CA TRP A 32 4.42 -5.50 -21.37
C TRP A 32 3.53 -5.88 -22.56
N ASN A 33 4.08 -6.65 -23.50
CA ASN A 33 3.33 -7.26 -24.60
C ASN A 33 3.37 -8.80 -24.54
N GLY A 34 4.38 -9.39 -23.87
CA GLY A 34 4.54 -10.83 -23.70
C GLY A 34 4.66 -11.62 -25.02
N ALA A 35 5.14 -10.99 -26.10
CA ALA A 35 5.06 -11.55 -27.46
C ALA A 35 5.92 -12.81 -27.67
N THR A 36 6.98 -13.01 -26.89
CA THR A 36 7.93 -14.12 -27.06
C THR A 36 7.81 -15.18 -25.96
N SER A 37 7.62 -14.78 -24.71
CA SER A 37 7.54 -15.71 -23.57
C SER A 37 6.88 -15.04 -22.36
N ALA A 38 6.79 -15.75 -21.23
CA ALA A 38 6.38 -15.16 -19.95
C ALA A 38 7.51 -14.44 -19.19
N SER A 39 8.77 -14.59 -19.59
CA SER A 39 9.91 -14.09 -18.80
C SER A 39 10.07 -12.57 -18.90
N TRP A 40 10.11 -11.89 -17.74
CA TRP A 40 10.45 -10.46 -17.63
C TRP A 40 11.74 -10.11 -18.37
N ALA A 41 12.73 -11.01 -18.31
CA ALA A 41 14.08 -10.77 -18.82
C ALA A 41 14.21 -10.90 -20.35
N THR A 42 13.12 -11.19 -21.07
CA THR A 42 13.15 -11.27 -22.53
C THR A 42 12.87 -9.88 -23.13
N PRO A 43 13.83 -9.24 -23.84
CA PRO A 43 13.66 -7.86 -24.33
C PRO A 43 12.45 -7.66 -25.26
N THR A 44 12.11 -8.67 -26.05
CA THR A 44 11.00 -8.64 -27.03
C THR A 44 9.62 -8.78 -26.41
N ASN A 45 9.53 -9.05 -25.09
CA ASN A 45 8.27 -9.04 -24.36
C ASN A 45 7.83 -7.63 -23.92
N TRP A 46 8.65 -6.60 -24.19
CA TRP A 46 8.40 -5.23 -23.84
C TRP A 46 8.35 -4.36 -25.10
N THR A 47 7.50 -3.33 -25.07
CA THR A 47 7.45 -2.28 -26.08
C THR A 47 7.86 -0.95 -25.45
N PRO A 48 8.91 -0.26 -25.96
CA PRO A 48 9.85 -0.71 -26.99
C PRO A 48 10.71 -1.90 -26.52
N ASN A 49 11.33 -2.62 -27.45
CA ASN A 49 12.16 -3.78 -27.11
C ASN A 49 13.30 -3.38 -26.15
N GLY A 50 13.38 -4.07 -25.02
CA GLY A 50 14.36 -3.82 -23.97
C GLY A 50 13.88 -4.41 -22.64
N VAL A 51 14.80 -4.66 -21.72
CA VAL A 51 14.45 -5.12 -20.37
C VAL A 51 14.44 -3.91 -19.43
N PRO A 52 13.30 -3.57 -18.79
CA PRO A 52 13.23 -2.44 -17.89
C PRO A 52 14.12 -2.64 -16.65
N GLY A 53 14.81 -1.58 -16.24
CA GLY A 53 15.66 -1.51 -15.07
C GLY A 53 15.28 -0.38 -14.09
N THR A 54 16.22 -0.02 -13.21
CA THR A 54 15.97 0.79 -12.00
C THR A 54 15.38 2.17 -12.24
N ASN A 55 15.68 2.79 -13.37
CA ASN A 55 15.22 4.15 -13.68
C ASN A 55 13.99 4.17 -14.58
N ASP A 56 13.51 3.01 -15.00
CA ASP A 56 12.46 2.89 -16.02
C ASP A 56 11.07 2.82 -15.39
N SER A 57 10.09 3.27 -16.17
CA SER A 57 8.68 3.13 -15.85
C SER A 57 8.10 1.96 -16.63
N ILE A 58 7.35 1.09 -15.96
CA ILE A 58 6.69 -0.05 -16.60
C ILE A 58 5.17 0.06 -16.55
N THR A 59 4.51 -0.44 -17.60
CA THR A 59 3.06 -0.64 -17.65
C THR A 59 2.77 -2.11 -17.90
N ILE A 60 2.05 -2.74 -16.96
CA ILE A 60 1.54 -4.09 -17.08
C ILE A 60 0.11 -4.03 -17.63
N VAL A 61 -0.07 -4.70 -18.76
CA VAL A 61 -1.34 -4.96 -19.43
C VAL A 61 -1.44 -6.46 -19.73
N THR A 62 -2.62 -6.92 -20.11
CA THR A 62 -2.79 -8.25 -20.72
C THR A 62 -1.94 -8.33 -22.00
N GLY A 63 -0.87 -9.11 -21.95
CA GLY A 63 -0.05 -9.49 -23.11
C GLY A 63 -0.43 -10.88 -23.62
N ALA A 64 0.31 -11.37 -24.63
CA ALA A 64 0.15 -12.73 -25.13
C ALA A 64 0.54 -13.80 -24.10
N ASN A 65 1.43 -13.44 -23.16
CA ASN A 65 1.82 -14.25 -22.02
C ASN A 65 1.74 -13.41 -20.72
N ASN A 66 1.60 -14.08 -19.57
CA ASN A 66 1.72 -13.44 -18.25
C ASN A 66 3.16 -13.01 -17.97
N VAL A 67 3.37 -12.04 -17.08
CA VAL A 67 4.71 -11.55 -16.72
C VAL A 67 5.24 -12.36 -15.54
N TYR A 68 6.38 -13.04 -15.69
CA TYR A 68 7.06 -13.77 -14.61
C TYR A 68 8.42 -13.15 -14.32
N LEU A 69 8.65 -12.75 -13.06
CA LEU A 69 9.99 -12.35 -12.60
C LEU A 69 10.93 -13.55 -12.57
N SER A 70 12.17 -13.33 -13.01
CA SER A 70 13.26 -14.32 -12.95
C SER A 70 14.31 -14.00 -11.88
N SER A 71 14.25 -12.80 -11.30
CA SER A 71 15.13 -12.33 -10.22
C SER A 71 14.51 -11.11 -9.54
N SER A 72 14.97 -10.76 -8.34
CA SER A 72 14.59 -9.50 -7.69
C SER A 72 15.21 -8.32 -8.42
N LEU A 73 14.42 -7.28 -8.66
CA LEU A 73 14.85 -6.10 -9.42
C LEU A 73 14.12 -4.85 -8.98
N THR A 74 14.62 -3.70 -9.45
CA THR A 74 14.01 -2.39 -9.20
C THR A 74 13.55 -1.76 -10.50
N VAL A 75 12.40 -1.09 -10.46
CA VAL A 75 11.90 -0.12 -11.46
C VAL A 75 11.58 1.20 -10.76
N LYS A 76 11.51 2.28 -11.52
CA LYS A 76 11.16 3.60 -10.97
C LYS A 76 9.66 3.70 -10.71
N GLN A 77 8.86 3.30 -11.68
CA GLN A 77 7.40 3.37 -11.61
C GLN A 77 6.78 2.09 -12.14
N ILE A 78 5.67 1.69 -11.54
CA ILE A 78 4.80 0.66 -12.08
C ILE A 78 3.38 1.20 -12.25
N THR A 79 2.78 0.87 -13.39
CA THR A 79 1.35 0.99 -13.64
C THR A 79 0.80 -0.39 -13.99
N VAL A 80 -0.25 -0.84 -13.31
CA VAL A 80 -0.99 -2.08 -13.65
C VAL A 80 -2.39 -1.68 -14.07
N THR A 81 -2.77 -1.96 -15.32
CA THR A 81 -4.10 -1.65 -15.86
C THR A 81 -4.88 -2.88 -16.31
N SER A 82 -4.21 -4.02 -16.49
CA SER A 82 -4.78 -5.35 -16.72
C SER A 82 -3.66 -6.41 -16.63
N GLY A 83 -3.95 -7.66 -17.00
CA GLY A 83 -2.95 -8.74 -17.04
C GLY A 83 -2.54 -9.28 -15.68
N THR A 84 -1.58 -10.21 -15.70
CA THR A 84 -1.01 -10.85 -14.51
C THR A 84 0.50 -10.62 -14.46
N LEU A 85 0.96 -10.04 -13.35
CA LEU A 85 2.35 -9.99 -12.93
C LEU A 85 2.57 -10.99 -11.80
N ASP A 86 3.30 -12.07 -12.07
CA ASP A 86 3.75 -13.02 -11.06
C ASP A 86 5.18 -12.69 -10.63
N LEU A 87 5.35 -12.34 -9.36
CA LEU A 87 6.65 -12.06 -8.77
C LEU A 87 7.41 -13.36 -8.43
N GLN A 88 6.79 -14.52 -8.59
CA GLN A 88 7.33 -15.83 -8.20
C GLN A 88 7.77 -15.79 -6.72
N SER A 89 9.03 -16.07 -6.41
CA SER A 89 9.58 -15.92 -5.04
C SER A 89 10.38 -14.62 -4.85
N TYR A 90 10.35 -13.71 -5.83
CA TYR A 90 11.24 -12.55 -5.91
C TYR A 90 10.59 -11.27 -5.37
N ILE A 91 11.41 -10.22 -5.26
CA ILE A 91 10.99 -8.89 -4.85
C ILE A 91 11.01 -7.96 -6.06
N LEU A 92 9.86 -7.39 -6.41
CA LEU A 92 9.80 -6.23 -7.29
C LEU A 92 9.81 -4.96 -6.46
N THR A 93 10.86 -4.17 -6.65
CA THR A 93 11.12 -2.95 -5.91
C THR A 93 10.73 -1.75 -6.78
N VAL A 94 9.89 -0.85 -6.28
CA VAL A 94 9.40 0.35 -7.00
C VAL A 94 9.86 1.59 -6.24
N SER A 95 10.78 2.34 -6.83
CA SER A 95 11.51 3.41 -6.13
C SER A 95 10.84 4.79 -6.15
N ALA A 96 9.76 4.96 -6.91
CA ALA A 96 8.99 6.19 -6.94
C ALA A 96 7.48 5.97 -6.82
N THR A 97 6.82 5.45 -7.86
CA THR A 97 5.35 5.51 -7.95
C THR A 97 4.72 4.19 -8.35
N GLY A 98 3.68 3.77 -7.64
CA GLY A 98 2.82 2.63 -7.96
C GLY A 98 1.39 3.07 -8.26
N HIS A 99 0.90 2.70 -9.44
CA HIS A 99 -0.49 2.89 -9.87
C HIS A 99 -1.11 1.54 -10.20
N PHE A 100 -1.95 1.04 -9.30
CA PHE A 100 -2.53 -0.30 -9.37
C PHE A 100 -4.02 -0.20 -9.68
N ASN A 101 -4.36 -0.08 -10.96
CA ASN A 101 -5.71 0.28 -11.42
C ASN A 101 -6.60 -0.93 -11.78
N SER A 102 -6.01 -2.12 -11.95
CA SER A 102 -6.71 -3.40 -12.22
C SER A 102 -5.69 -4.55 -12.26
N GLY A 103 -6.09 -5.73 -12.74
CA GLY A 103 -5.21 -6.87 -12.97
C GLY A 103 -4.72 -7.54 -11.68
N ASN A 104 -3.72 -8.41 -11.83
CA ASN A 104 -3.25 -9.28 -10.76
C ASN A 104 -1.74 -9.09 -10.52
N VAL A 105 -1.34 -8.96 -9.25
CA VAL A 105 0.06 -9.04 -8.82
C VAL A 105 0.18 -10.18 -7.82
N ASN A 106 0.79 -11.28 -8.22
CA ASN A 106 0.77 -12.55 -7.49
C ASN A 106 2.16 -12.92 -6.95
N ASN A 107 2.16 -13.67 -5.85
CA ASN A 107 3.34 -14.25 -5.20
C ASN A 107 4.45 -13.25 -4.84
N GLY A 108 5.53 -13.71 -4.21
CA GLY A 108 6.69 -12.90 -3.90
C GLY A 108 6.38 -11.67 -3.04
N THR A 109 7.10 -10.57 -3.27
CA THR A 109 6.85 -9.31 -2.56
C THR A 109 6.93 -8.11 -3.49
N LEU A 110 5.88 -7.30 -3.48
CA LEU A 110 5.88 -5.97 -4.07
C LEU A 110 6.32 -4.97 -3.00
N LEU A 111 7.48 -4.35 -3.20
CA LEU A 111 8.03 -3.33 -2.31
C LEU A 111 8.00 -1.97 -3.01
N VAL A 112 7.10 -1.09 -2.59
CA VAL A 112 6.99 0.28 -3.09
C VAL A 112 7.52 1.24 -2.03
N TYR A 113 8.55 2.00 -2.36
CA TYR A 113 9.18 2.95 -1.44
C TYR A 113 9.47 4.24 -2.21
N GLY A 114 8.49 5.13 -2.23
CA GLY A 114 8.63 6.42 -2.89
C GLY A 114 7.98 7.53 -2.10
N THR A 115 8.26 8.77 -2.48
CA THR A 115 7.68 9.96 -1.84
C THR A 115 6.50 10.52 -2.63
N SER A 116 5.97 9.79 -3.62
CA SER A 116 4.80 10.18 -4.40
C SER A 116 3.52 9.55 -3.83
N THR A 117 2.39 9.85 -4.48
CA THR A 117 1.11 9.20 -4.22
C THR A 117 1.11 7.77 -4.75
N GLN A 118 0.86 6.82 -3.87
CA GLN A 118 0.69 5.40 -4.21
C GLN A 118 -0.80 5.09 -4.27
N THR A 119 -1.27 4.57 -5.40
CA THR A 119 -2.71 4.37 -5.65
C THR A 119 -3.02 2.90 -5.86
N PHE A 120 -3.93 2.37 -5.04
CA PHE A 120 -4.47 1.02 -5.12
C PHE A 120 -5.96 1.13 -5.47
N LYS A 121 -6.32 0.83 -6.72
CA LYS A 121 -7.63 1.12 -7.29
C LYS A 121 -8.10 -0.03 -8.18
N GLY A 122 -8.26 -1.22 -7.61
CA GLY A 122 -8.89 -2.34 -8.31
C GLY A 122 -7.96 -3.50 -8.65
N THR A 123 -6.65 -3.40 -8.41
CA THR A 123 -5.74 -4.56 -8.55
C THR A 123 -5.98 -5.60 -7.45
N GLN A 124 -5.87 -6.88 -7.80
CA GLN A 124 -5.83 -7.99 -6.85
C GLN A 124 -4.37 -8.40 -6.55
N PHE A 125 -4.02 -8.46 -5.28
CA PHE A 125 -2.69 -8.80 -4.81
C PHE A 125 -2.69 -10.19 -4.17
N GLY A 126 -2.19 -11.19 -4.90
CA GLY A 126 -1.70 -12.43 -4.31
C GLY A 126 -0.31 -12.28 -3.69
N ALA A 127 0.39 -11.19 -4.02
CA ALA A 127 1.70 -10.83 -3.47
C ALA A 127 1.59 -10.15 -2.10
N LYS A 128 2.61 -10.34 -1.25
CA LYS A 128 2.82 -9.45 -0.10
C LYS A 128 3.10 -8.03 -0.58
N VAL A 129 2.41 -7.05 -0.03
CA VAL A 129 2.58 -5.64 -0.39
C VAL A 129 3.17 -4.86 0.77
N LYS A 130 4.32 -4.22 0.53
CA LYS A 130 4.91 -3.23 1.43
C LYS A 130 4.96 -1.90 0.71
N VAL A 131 4.30 -0.89 1.25
CA VAL A 131 4.21 0.43 0.62
C VAL A 131 4.57 1.55 1.60
N THR A 132 5.49 2.41 1.17
CA THR A 132 5.77 3.71 1.79
C THR A 132 5.51 4.81 0.77
N GLY A 133 4.77 5.84 1.16
CA GLY A 133 4.34 6.94 0.30
C GLY A 133 4.15 8.24 1.07
N ASN A 134 4.33 9.39 0.40
CA ASN A 134 3.85 10.65 0.97
C ASN A 134 2.32 10.69 0.95
N SER A 135 1.71 10.06 -0.05
CA SER A 135 0.27 9.83 -0.08
C SER A 135 -0.04 8.37 -0.41
N ILE A 136 -1.09 7.83 0.19
CA ILE A 136 -1.57 6.45 0.01
C ILE A 136 -3.09 6.49 -0.21
N LEU A 137 -3.56 5.99 -1.35
CA LEU A 137 -4.98 5.92 -1.68
C LEU A 137 -5.41 4.46 -1.86
N LEU A 138 -6.27 3.97 -0.96
CA LEU A 138 -6.86 2.62 -0.97
C LEU A 138 -8.31 2.70 -1.48
N ASN A 139 -8.51 2.37 -2.75
CA ASN A 139 -9.69 2.67 -3.55
C ASN A 139 -10.21 1.43 -4.34
N GLY A 140 -10.36 0.28 -3.68
CA GLY A 140 -11.06 -0.86 -4.26
C GLY A 140 -10.19 -2.07 -4.59
N SER A 141 -9.00 -2.18 -4.00
CA SER A 141 -8.11 -3.31 -4.23
C SER A 141 -8.39 -4.49 -3.29
N THR A 142 -8.01 -5.69 -3.73
CA THR A 142 -8.08 -6.91 -2.91
C THR A 142 -6.67 -7.35 -2.53
N PHE A 143 -6.42 -7.56 -1.25
CA PHE A 143 -5.13 -8.02 -0.72
C PHE A 143 -5.30 -9.43 -0.15
N ASN A 144 -4.89 -10.44 -0.93
CA ASN A 144 -4.96 -11.85 -0.56
C ASN A 144 -3.82 -12.27 0.38
N ASP A 145 -2.64 -11.65 0.24
CA ASP A 145 -1.57 -11.68 1.23
C ASP A 145 -1.60 -10.38 2.07
N SER A 146 -0.63 -10.23 2.95
CA SER A 146 -0.43 -9.14 3.87
C SER A 146 -0.10 -7.80 3.21
N LEU A 147 -0.62 -6.73 3.80
CA LEU A 147 -0.39 -5.34 3.43
C LEU A 147 0.26 -4.56 4.58
N PHE A 148 1.38 -3.91 4.29
CA PHE A 148 2.08 -3.00 5.21
C PHE A 148 2.14 -1.60 4.60
N VAL A 149 1.50 -0.63 5.25
CA VAL A 149 1.43 0.77 4.82
C VAL A 149 2.21 1.66 5.77
N VAL A 150 3.05 2.54 5.22
CA VAL A 150 3.69 3.65 5.93
C VAL A 150 3.41 4.96 5.20
N LYS A 151 2.62 5.83 5.82
CA LYS A 151 2.31 7.18 5.32
C LYS A 151 3.31 8.18 5.88
N LYS A 152 3.91 9.01 5.02
CA LYS A 152 4.97 9.99 5.37
C LYS A 152 4.69 11.45 4.99
N GLY A 153 3.60 11.74 4.28
CA GLY A 153 3.32 13.11 3.81
C GLY A 153 2.38 13.90 4.72
N THR A 154 2.21 15.16 4.41
CA THR A 154 1.36 16.12 5.14
C THR A 154 -0.06 16.24 4.57
N SER A 155 -0.33 15.67 3.40
CA SER A 155 -1.66 15.64 2.80
C SER A 155 -2.60 14.72 3.57
N ASN A 156 -3.88 15.11 3.60
CA ASN A 156 -4.97 14.24 4.00
C ASN A 156 -5.36 13.37 2.80
N ASP A 157 -5.31 12.06 2.97
CA ASP A 157 -5.54 11.11 1.91
C ASP A 157 -6.86 10.39 2.10
N ASN A 158 -7.86 10.81 1.34
CA ASN A 158 -9.21 10.25 1.40
C ASN A 158 -9.32 9.00 0.53
N GLY A 159 -8.84 7.86 1.06
CA GLY A 159 -9.08 6.54 0.49
C GLY A 159 -10.57 6.25 0.46
N LYS A 160 -11.10 6.00 -0.75
CA LYS A 160 -12.54 5.84 -0.99
C LYS A 160 -13.09 4.55 -0.40
N GLY A 161 -12.25 3.56 -0.12
CA GLY A 161 -12.64 2.25 0.40
C GLY A 161 -12.98 1.27 -0.72
N ASN A 162 -13.90 0.34 -0.45
CA ASN A 162 -14.22 -0.83 -1.28
C ASN A 162 -13.08 -1.86 -1.37
N ASN A 163 -12.12 -1.82 -0.45
CA ASN A 163 -11.02 -2.77 -0.41
C ASN A 163 -11.43 -4.04 0.35
N THR A 164 -10.85 -5.17 -0.04
CA THR A 164 -10.99 -6.44 0.68
C THR A 164 -9.61 -6.91 1.13
N PHE A 165 -9.41 -7.05 2.44
CA PHE A 165 -8.16 -7.49 3.04
C PHE A 165 -8.32 -8.91 3.59
N ASN A 166 -7.94 -9.91 2.79
CA ASN A 166 -7.92 -11.31 3.21
C ASN A 166 -6.67 -11.65 4.02
N GLY A 167 -5.56 -10.96 3.76
CA GLY A 167 -4.34 -11.05 4.57
C GLY A 167 -4.26 -10.00 5.68
N TYR A 168 -3.27 -10.19 6.56
CA TYR A 168 -2.96 -9.28 7.67
C TYR A 168 -2.67 -7.85 7.19
N VAL A 169 -3.16 -6.84 7.91
CA VAL A 169 -2.91 -5.42 7.60
C VAL A 169 -2.18 -4.72 8.73
N SER A 170 -1.14 -3.96 8.39
CA SER A 170 -0.48 -3.02 9.29
C SER A 170 -0.47 -1.63 8.68
N LEU A 171 -1.16 -0.68 9.32
CA LEU A 171 -1.18 0.72 8.93
C LEU A 171 -0.30 1.52 9.89
N THR A 172 0.61 2.33 9.36
CA THR A 172 1.44 3.24 10.14
C THR A 172 1.35 4.65 9.59
N ASP A 173 0.98 5.60 10.45
CA ASP A 173 1.20 7.02 10.17
C ASP A 173 2.53 7.46 10.78
N SER A 174 3.29 8.25 10.02
CA SER A 174 4.57 8.81 10.43
C SER A 174 4.75 10.30 10.06
N ALA A 175 3.66 11.00 9.74
CA ALA A 175 3.67 12.44 9.47
C ALA A 175 2.43 13.16 10.04
N SER A 176 2.07 14.33 9.50
CA SER A 176 0.97 15.17 9.99
C SER A 176 -0.32 15.06 9.17
N GLY A 177 -0.26 14.42 8.00
CA GLY A 177 -1.39 14.27 7.10
C GLY A 177 -2.19 13.01 7.40
N ASN A 178 -3.52 13.10 7.39
CA ASN A 178 -4.39 11.99 7.75
C ASN A 178 -4.34 10.86 6.71
N LEU A 179 -4.41 9.61 7.19
CA LEU A 179 -4.70 8.43 6.37
C LEU A 179 -6.16 8.04 6.61
N VAL A 180 -7.01 8.18 5.60
CA VAL A 180 -8.45 7.92 5.71
C VAL A 180 -8.82 6.71 4.87
N LEU A 181 -9.48 5.74 5.50
CA LEU A 181 -10.04 4.55 4.87
C LEU A 181 -11.57 4.61 4.93
N SER A 182 -12.21 3.94 3.97
CA SER A 182 -13.67 3.88 3.85
C SER A 182 -14.35 5.26 3.83
N ASP A 183 -13.80 6.23 3.09
CA ASP A 183 -14.38 7.58 2.97
C ASP A 183 -15.69 7.62 2.17
N SER A 184 -16.02 6.56 1.41
CA SER A 184 -17.27 6.51 0.64
C SER A 184 -17.87 5.11 0.52
N PHE A 185 -17.03 4.08 0.45
CA PHE A 185 -17.43 2.67 0.33
C PHE A 185 -16.82 1.84 1.46
N PRO A 186 -17.53 0.82 1.97
CA PRO A 186 -17.04 0.04 3.10
C PRO A 186 -15.82 -0.79 2.71
N ASP A 187 -14.87 -0.91 3.64
CA ASP A 187 -13.79 -1.89 3.55
C ASP A 187 -14.16 -3.19 4.29
N ILE A 188 -13.56 -4.30 3.88
CA ILE A 188 -13.73 -5.60 4.55
C ILE A 188 -12.36 -6.12 4.99
N PHE A 189 -12.15 -6.25 6.29
CA PHE A 189 -10.94 -6.83 6.89
C PHE A 189 -11.26 -8.25 7.37
N ASN A 190 -10.89 -9.26 6.57
CA ASN A 190 -11.07 -10.68 6.89
C ASN A 190 -9.97 -11.24 7.81
N SER A 191 -8.84 -10.55 7.92
CA SER A 191 -7.74 -10.87 8.85
C SER A 191 -7.50 -9.73 9.84
N SER A 192 -6.56 -9.92 10.76
CA SER A 192 -6.23 -8.94 11.78
C SER A 192 -5.68 -7.64 11.19
N LEU A 193 -6.01 -6.53 11.85
CA LEU A 193 -5.55 -5.18 11.54
C LEU A 193 -4.80 -4.60 12.73
N ILE A 194 -3.59 -4.09 12.48
CA ILE A 194 -2.87 -3.24 13.43
C ILE A 194 -2.76 -1.82 12.87
N VAL A 195 -3.18 -0.87 13.68
CA VAL A 195 -3.03 0.57 13.45
C VAL A 195 -1.96 1.12 14.38
N ASN A 196 -0.90 1.69 13.82
CA ASN A 196 0.21 2.29 14.55
C ASN A 196 0.27 3.79 14.27
N ARG A 197 -0.25 4.61 15.18
CA ARG A 197 -0.14 6.06 15.07
C ARG A 197 1.13 6.54 15.77
N ARG A 198 2.14 6.96 14.99
CA ARG A 198 3.47 7.34 15.50
C ARG A 198 3.75 8.85 15.46
N SER A 199 2.80 9.64 14.96
CA SER A 199 2.98 11.07 14.67
C SER A 199 1.70 11.86 14.97
N THR A 200 1.48 13.01 14.31
CA THR A 200 0.33 13.89 14.55
C THR A 200 -0.81 13.71 13.57
N GLY A 201 -0.57 13.05 12.44
CA GLY A 201 -1.61 12.64 11.51
C GLY A 201 -2.54 11.61 12.16
N ASN A 202 -3.82 11.69 11.81
CA ASN A 202 -4.82 10.77 12.29
C ASN A 202 -5.00 9.62 11.29
N ILE A 203 -5.37 8.45 11.81
CA ILE A 203 -5.83 7.33 10.99
C ILE A 203 -7.33 7.18 11.22
N TYR A 204 -8.11 7.33 10.15
CA TYR A 204 -9.55 7.14 10.15
C TYR A 204 -9.88 5.78 9.53
N LEU A 205 -10.43 4.89 10.33
CA LEU A 205 -11.03 3.65 9.87
C LEU A 205 -12.54 3.82 9.71
N ALA A 206 -13.14 3.09 8.76
CA ALA A 206 -14.59 3.08 8.55
C ALA A 206 -15.18 4.50 8.47
N HIS A 207 -14.47 5.47 7.86
CA HIS A 207 -14.71 6.90 8.06
C HIS A 207 -16.18 7.25 7.81
N ARG A 208 -16.63 7.35 6.56
CA ARG A 208 -18.00 7.78 6.22
C ARG A 208 -18.86 6.68 5.62
N ALA A 209 -18.23 5.59 5.18
CA ALA A 209 -18.94 4.46 4.63
C ALA A 209 -19.77 3.74 5.69
N THR A 210 -20.91 3.21 5.26
CA THR A 210 -21.75 2.32 6.07
C THR A 210 -21.40 0.87 5.78
N GLY A 211 -21.32 0.06 6.83
CA GLY A 211 -21.13 -1.39 6.71
C GLY A 211 -19.68 -1.85 6.54
N THR A 212 -18.70 -1.10 7.04
CA THR A 212 -17.30 -1.59 7.12
C THR A 212 -17.24 -2.78 8.07
N GLN A 213 -16.45 -3.81 7.73
CA GLN A 213 -16.39 -5.05 8.51
C GLN A 213 -14.98 -5.34 9.00
N PHE A 214 -14.84 -5.62 10.29
CA PHE A 214 -13.61 -6.09 10.91
C PHE A 214 -13.84 -7.50 11.44
N ASN A 215 -13.55 -8.51 10.61
CA ASN A 215 -13.76 -9.91 10.94
C ASN A 215 -12.59 -10.50 11.74
N GLY A 216 -11.38 -9.95 11.58
CA GLY A 216 -10.23 -10.22 12.42
C GLY A 216 -10.07 -9.22 13.57
N ASP A 217 -9.14 -9.51 14.48
CA ASP A 217 -8.84 -8.63 15.62
C ASP A 217 -8.27 -7.28 15.16
N VAL A 218 -8.66 -6.21 15.85
CA VAL A 218 -8.21 -4.84 15.58
C VAL A 218 -7.43 -4.31 16.76
N THR A 219 -6.15 -4.00 16.54
CA THR A 219 -5.28 -3.38 17.54
C THR A 219 -4.96 -1.95 17.16
N PHE A 220 -5.17 -1.02 18.08
CA PHE A 220 -4.75 0.37 17.94
C PHE A 220 -3.58 0.66 18.88
N ASN A 221 -2.47 1.14 18.33
CA ASN A 221 -1.29 1.57 19.06
C ASN A 221 -1.10 3.08 18.86
N GLY A 222 -1.00 3.83 19.97
CA GLY A 222 -0.91 5.29 19.97
C GLY A 222 -2.28 5.99 20.13
N GLY A 223 -2.26 7.28 20.47
CA GLY A 223 -3.50 8.05 20.75
C GLY A 223 -4.29 8.49 19.51
N ASN A 224 -5.38 9.24 19.70
CA ASN A 224 -6.32 9.80 18.70
C ASN A 224 -6.50 9.02 17.40
N GLY A 225 -6.68 7.70 17.48
CA GLY A 225 -7.25 6.94 16.36
C GLY A 225 -8.72 7.33 16.18
N TYR A 226 -9.23 7.27 14.96
CA TYR A 226 -10.66 7.45 14.69
C TYR A 226 -11.20 6.21 13.99
N SER A 227 -12.34 5.73 14.48
CA SER A 227 -13.09 4.67 13.83
C SER A 227 -14.55 5.10 13.71
N ASN A 228 -15.14 4.79 12.55
CA ASN A 228 -16.56 4.95 12.28
C ASN A 228 -17.07 6.36 12.65
N TYR A 229 -16.35 7.36 12.13
CA TYR A 229 -16.60 8.80 12.30
C TYR A 229 -17.53 9.30 11.18
N TYR A 230 -18.84 9.42 11.46
CA TYR A 230 -19.97 9.46 10.50
C TYR A 230 -20.38 8.12 9.88
N GLY A 231 -19.47 7.16 9.76
CA GLY A 231 -19.72 5.84 9.18
C GLY A 231 -20.24 4.81 10.17
N SER A 232 -20.36 3.56 9.69
CA SER A 232 -20.69 2.43 10.54
C SER A 232 -19.78 1.23 10.33
N ALA A 233 -19.49 0.53 11.43
CA ALA A 233 -18.65 -0.66 11.42
C ALA A 233 -19.17 -1.77 12.34
N THR A 234 -18.98 -3.02 11.90
CA THR A 234 -19.16 -4.22 12.71
C THR A 234 -17.80 -4.86 13.00
N TYR A 235 -17.54 -5.12 14.27
CA TYR A 235 -16.35 -5.78 14.78
C TYR A 235 -16.70 -7.19 15.22
N SER A 236 -16.34 -8.17 14.40
CA SER A 236 -16.44 -9.59 14.69
C SER A 236 -15.13 -10.20 15.21
N GLY A 237 -14.05 -9.43 15.23
CA GLY A 237 -12.84 -9.69 16.02
C GLY A 237 -12.84 -8.95 17.37
N ASN A 238 -11.79 -9.18 18.16
CA ASN A 238 -11.53 -8.40 19.38
C ASN A 238 -11.03 -6.99 19.02
N ILE A 239 -11.24 -6.05 19.94
CA ILE A 239 -10.67 -4.70 19.86
C ILE A 239 -9.67 -4.54 20.99
N ILE A 240 -8.43 -4.18 20.67
CA ILE A 240 -7.35 -3.93 21.62
C ILE A 240 -6.89 -2.48 21.48
N LEU A 241 -6.95 -1.71 22.57
CA LEU A 241 -6.63 -0.29 22.58
C LEU A 241 -5.43 0.01 23.48
N ASN A 242 -4.32 0.37 22.83
CA ASN A 242 -3.07 0.82 23.43
C ASN A 242 -2.90 2.33 23.21
N GLY A 243 -3.98 3.07 23.49
CA GLY A 243 -4.10 4.52 23.30
C GLY A 243 -5.54 4.97 23.08
N ASN A 244 -5.77 6.28 23.10
CA ASN A 244 -7.11 6.86 22.94
C ASN A 244 -7.62 6.67 21.50
N VAL A 245 -8.83 6.16 21.35
CA VAL A 245 -9.51 6.02 20.04
C VAL A 245 -10.95 6.51 20.15
N TYR A 246 -11.41 7.25 19.16
CA TYR A 246 -12.79 7.72 19.06
C TYR A 246 -13.60 6.75 18.19
N PHE A 247 -14.65 6.16 18.77
CA PHE A 247 -15.60 5.32 18.04
C PHE A 247 -16.95 6.05 17.92
N GLY A 248 -17.56 6.02 16.74
CA GLY A 248 -18.95 6.44 16.55
C GLY A 248 -19.16 7.94 16.65
N TYR A 249 -18.09 8.71 16.44
CA TYR A 249 -18.16 10.16 16.50
C TYR A 249 -18.96 10.73 15.33
N GLY A 250 -19.52 11.94 15.51
CA GLY A 250 -20.20 12.68 14.44
C GLY A 250 -21.55 12.08 14.02
N GLY A 251 -22.10 11.12 14.76
CA GLY A 251 -23.30 10.38 14.37
C GLY A 251 -22.99 9.03 13.71
N GLY A 252 -21.73 8.61 13.68
CA GLY A 252 -21.37 7.25 13.31
C GLY A 252 -21.78 6.21 14.35
N SER A 253 -21.68 4.92 14.01
CA SER A 253 -22.07 3.81 14.88
C SER A 253 -21.08 2.64 14.86
N CYS A 254 -20.95 1.96 15.99
CA CYS A 254 -20.10 0.79 16.15
C CYS A 254 -20.91 -0.37 16.72
N VAL A 255 -20.71 -1.57 16.18
CA VAL A 255 -21.24 -2.82 16.74
C VAL A 255 -20.08 -3.75 17.02
N LEU A 256 -19.91 -4.14 18.28
CA LEU A 256 -19.05 -5.26 18.65
C LEU A 256 -19.92 -6.52 18.75
N SER A 257 -19.52 -7.58 18.04
CA SER A 257 -20.21 -8.86 18.05
C SER A 257 -20.17 -9.52 19.43
N THR A 258 -21.23 -10.25 19.79
CA THR A 258 -21.36 -10.94 21.07
C THR A 258 -20.17 -11.86 21.33
N GLY A 259 -19.65 -11.84 22.57
CA GLY A 259 -18.53 -12.68 23.00
C GLY A 259 -17.14 -12.16 22.63
N LYS A 260 -17.02 -11.03 21.93
CA LYS A 260 -15.73 -10.40 21.63
C LYS A 260 -15.25 -9.51 22.75
N ILE A 261 -13.93 -9.35 22.84
CA ILE A 261 -13.29 -8.58 23.89
C ILE A 261 -13.06 -7.15 23.39
N PHE A 262 -13.33 -6.19 24.28
CA PHE A 262 -12.88 -4.81 24.16
C PHE A 262 -11.84 -4.55 25.25
N GLN A 263 -10.56 -4.69 24.91
CA GLN A 263 -9.44 -4.53 25.83
C GLN A 263 -8.96 -3.09 25.84
N LEU A 264 -8.90 -2.52 27.04
CA LEU A 264 -8.44 -1.17 27.32
C LEU A 264 -7.13 -1.25 28.10
N GLU A 265 -6.03 -0.75 27.54
CA GLU A 265 -4.81 -0.52 28.31
C GLU A 265 -4.72 0.92 28.85
N GLN A 266 -5.48 1.88 28.28
CA GLN A 266 -5.66 3.27 28.78
C GLN A 266 -7.04 3.90 28.38
N VAL A 267 -7.33 5.12 28.84
CA VAL A 267 -8.65 5.83 28.79
C VAL A 267 -9.22 5.99 27.38
N VAL A 268 -10.55 5.82 27.22
CA VAL A 268 -11.26 5.97 25.94
C VAL A 268 -12.48 6.88 26.09
N PHE A 269 -12.73 7.73 25.09
CA PHE A 269 -13.93 8.55 24.98
C PHE A 269 -14.95 7.85 24.06
N LEU A 270 -16.05 7.36 24.61
CA LEU A 270 -17.14 6.75 23.85
C LEU A 270 -18.40 7.63 23.93
N PRO A 271 -19.06 7.99 22.81
CA PRO A 271 -20.39 8.57 22.85
C PRO A 271 -21.43 7.53 23.28
N ALA A 272 -22.53 8.00 23.89
CA ALA A 272 -23.55 7.19 24.56
C ALA A 272 -24.13 6.02 23.75
N GLY A 273 -24.18 6.11 22.42
CA GLY A 273 -24.70 5.05 21.53
C GLY A 273 -23.78 3.83 21.37
N CYS A 274 -22.46 3.97 21.57
CA CYS A 274 -21.53 2.84 21.50
C CYS A 274 -21.48 2.05 22.83
N ILE A 275 -21.74 2.72 23.95
CA ILE A 275 -21.63 2.16 25.30
C ILE A 275 -22.69 1.08 25.56
N SER A 276 -23.93 1.26 25.09
CA SER A 276 -25.04 0.34 25.38
C SER A 276 -24.90 -1.05 24.73
N ARG A 277 -24.11 -1.17 23.65
CA ARG A 277 -23.81 -2.47 23.01
C ARG A 277 -22.52 -3.12 23.51
N ILE A 278 -21.54 -2.34 23.98
CA ILE A 278 -20.28 -2.87 24.52
C ILE A 278 -20.46 -3.44 25.93
N LEU A 279 -21.41 -2.94 26.74
CA LEU A 279 -21.68 -3.48 28.09
C LEU A 279 -22.09 -4.97 28.14
N HIS A 280 -22.54 -5.56 27.03
CA HIS A 280 -22.86 -6.99 26.95
C HIS A 280 -21.63 -7.88 26.70
N SER A 281 -20.45 -7.29 26.48
CA SER A 281 -19.16 -7.98 26.38
C SER A 281 -18.40 -7.88 27.71
N LYS A 282 -17.58 -8.89 28.06
CA LYS A 282 -16.77 -8.86 29.30
C LYS A 282 -15.74 -7.74 29.23
N ILE A 283 -16.04 -6.57 29.81
CA ILE A 283 -15.11 -5.44 29.91
C ILE A 283 -14.19 -5.69 31.12
N GLN A 284 -12.88 -5.72 30.91
CA GLN A 284 -11.89 -5.60 32.00
C GLN A 284 -11.76 -4.10 32.31
N LEU A 285 -12.41 -3.63 33.37
CA LEU A 285 -12.65 -2.21 33.67
C LEU A 285 -11.50 -1.55 34.45
N GLN A 286 -10.92 -0.47 33.90
CA GLN A 286 -10.36 0.64 34.69
C GLN A 286 -10.89 1.99 34.15
N LYS A 287 -11.77 2.62 34.95
CA LYS A 287 -12.29 4.02 34.91
C LYS A 287 -12.84 4.57 33.57
N PHE A 288 -14.17 4.74 33.50
CA PHE A 288 -14.86 5.58 32.50
C PHE A 288 -15.05 7.02 33.02
N HIS A 289 -14.93 8.02 32.13
CA HIS A 289 -15.50 9.37 32.32
C HIS A 289 -16.60 9.56 31.28
N LEU A 290 -17.82 9.88 31.74
CA LEU A 290 -18.99 10.18 30.90
C LEU A 290 -19.00 11.69 30.61
N HIS A 291 -19.14 12.07 29.34
CA HIS A 291 -19.44 13.43 28.90
C HIS A 291 -20.69 13.41 28.04
#